data_AF-A0AAV5VNM8-F1
#
_entry.id   AF-A0AAV5VNM8-F1
#
_cell.length_a   1.000
_cell.length_b   1.000
_cell.length_c   1.000
_cell.angle_alpha   90.00
_cell.angle_beta   90.00
_cell.angle_gamma   90.00
#
_symmetry.space_group_name_H-M   'P 1'
#
loop_
_entity.id
_entity.type
_entity.pdbx_description
1 polymer ?
#
loop_
_entity_poly.entity_id
_entity_poly.type
_entity_poly.pdbx_seq_one_letter_code
_entity_poly.pdbx_strand_id
1 'polypeptide(L)'
;MAHLRKKHHTTAQEAGITFRCACGNESRSEFHYKTCRSESVEIVRDDEDAIGTVKRSREAVKRQFKAVEEDEKDGRMDWTVRDEEIDQEEEEVEGRQHKRAKKTRENVSTTVMHCVKCDKFETYDVIAYIGHLSTAHRMTPRKAGVSFHCACGHVCRSNSHASHGKCGNVSVTVVRDEEENMEEEAGEKQHEEGEDTVAPAMQ
;
A
#
# COMPACT_ATOMS: atom_id res chain seq x y z
N MET A 1 14.12 -6.76 -10.51
CA MET A 1 14.80 -6.71 -9.19
C MET A 1 14.64 -7.95 -8.30
N ALA A 2 14.01 -9.03 -8.76
CA ALA A 2 13.91 -10.27 -7.98
C ALA A 2 15.30 -10.78 -7.51
N HIS A 3 16.33 -10.63 -8.35
CA HIS A 3 17.70 -10.97 -8.01
C HIS A 3 18.24 -10.21 -6.79
N LEU A 4 18.14 -8.88 -6.77
CA LEU A 4 18.64 -8.05 -5.66
C LEU A 4 17.99 -8.43 -4.33
N ARG A 5 16.67 -8.64 -4.33
CA ARG A 5 15.95 -9.06 -3.11
C ARG A 5 16.30 -10.49 -2.69
N LYS A 6 16.37 -11.43 -3.64
CA LYS A 6 16.56 -12.85 -3.35
C LYS A 6 18.00 -13.20 -2.98
N LYS A 7 19.00 -12.57 -3.61
CA LYS A 7 20.42 -12.90 -3.43
C LYS A 7 21.14 -11.97 -2.47
N HIS A 8 20.75 -10.69 -2.44
CA HIS A 8 21.45 -9.66 -1.68
C HIS A 8 20.62 -9.07 -0.54
N HIS A 9 19.36 -9.48 -0.40
CA HIS A 9 18.43 -8.95 0.60
C HIS A 9 18.40 -7.41 0.63
N THR A 10 18.51 -6.78 -0.55
CA THR A 10 18.59 -5.33 -0.70
C THR A 10 17.64 -4.83 -1.79
N THR A 11 17.28 -3.57 -1.71
CA THR A 11 16.53 -2.84 -2.75
C THR A 11 17.48 -2.09 -3.70
N ALA A 12 17.04 -1.75 -4.91
CA ALA A 12 17.87 -0.90 -5.79
C ALA A 12 18.23 0.44 -5.13
N GLN A 13 17.30 1.03 -4.38
CA GLN A 13 17.55 2.28 -3.67
C GLN A 13 18.68 2.14 -2.63
N GLU A 14 18.68 1.07 -1.84
CA GLU A 14 19.76 0.79 -0.89
C GLU A 14 21.07 0.44 -1.57
N ALA A 15 21.01 -0.20 -2.74
CA ALA A 15 22.16 -0.53 -3.55
C ALA A 15 22.70 0.65 -4.39
N GLY A 16 22.10 1.84 -4.30
CA GLY A 16 22.48 3.01 -5.11
C GLY A 16 22.26 2.81 -6.61
N ILE A 17 21.26 2.02 -6.98
CA ILE A 17 20.94 1.69 -8.37
C ILE A 17 19.74 2.53 -8.83
N THR A 18 19.91 3.25 -9.94
CA THR A 18 18.87 4.01 -10.62
C THR A 18 18.63 3.41 -12.02
N PHE A 19 17.37 3.15 -12.35
CA PHE A 19 16.98 2.65 -13.68
C PHE A 19 16.64 3.84 -14.57
N ARG A 20 17.37 4.01 -15.68
CA ARG A 20 17.10 5.03 -16.69
C ARG A 20 16.42 4.37 -17.88
N CYS A 21 15.20 4.79 -18.17
CA CYS A 21 14.43 4.29 -19.30
C CYS A 21 14.73 5.11 -20.56
N ALA A 22 14.65 4.50 -21.74
CA ALA A 22 14.88 5.21 -23.01
C ALA A 22 13.91 6.38 -23.26
N CYS A 23 12.77 6.42 -22.57
CA CYS A 23 11.86 7.58 -22.58
C CYS A 23 12.40 8.80 -21.79
N GLY A 24 13.58 8.69 -21.18
CA GLY A 24 14.21 9.74 -20.37
C GLY A 24 13.82 9.73 -18.90
N ASN A 25 12.96 8.80 -18.46
CA ASN A 25 12.55 8.74 -17.06
C ASN A 25 13.54 7.95 -16.20
N GLU A 26 13.85 8.52 -15.03
CA GLU A 26 14.73 7.92 -14.03
C GLU A 26 13.88 7.44 -12.86
N SER A 27 13.98 6.15 -12.52
CA SER A 27 13.21 5.58 -11.43
C SER A 27 14.11 4.73 -10.54
N ARG A 28 13.99 4.95 -9.24
CA ARG A 28 14.56 4.06 -8.20
C ARG A 28 13.63 2.89 -7.84
N SER A 29 12.46 2.83 -8.48
CA SER A 29 11.45 1.80 -8.30
C SER A 29 11.18 1.02 -9.58
N GLU A 30 10.63 -0.18 -9.43
CA GLU A 30 10.20 -1.04 -10.54
C GLU A 30 8.97 -0.52 -11.28
N PHE A 31 8.30 0.51 -10.75
CA PHE A 31 6.97 0.87 -11.22
C PHE A 31 7.00 1.34 -12.66
N HIS A 32 8.00 2.14 -13.01
CA HIS A 32 8.06 2.75 -14.33
C HIS A 32 8.26 1.74 -15.46
N TYR A 33 9.18 0.76 -15.30
CA TYR A 33 9.43 -0.22 -16.38
C TYR A 33 8.22 -1.12 -16.65
N LYS A 34 7.35 -1.36 -15.66
CA LYS A 34 6.14 -2.16 -15.85
C LYS A 34 5.07 -1.44 -16.67
N THR A 35 5.11 -0.11 -16.64
CA THR A 35 4.13 0.76 -17.31
C THR A 35 4.67 1.35 -18.62
N CYS A 36 5.99 1.44 -18.76
CA CYS A 36 6.63 2.02 -19.92
C CYS A 36 6.85 0.95 -21.00
N ARG A 37 6.49 1.25 -22.26
CA ARG A 37 6.69 0.35 -23.41
C ARG A 37 8.09 0.43 -24.03
N SER A 38 9.02 1.15 -23.41
CA SER A 38 10.39 1.25 -23.91
C SER A 38 11.10 -0.10 -23.82
N GLU A 39 11.77 -0.50 -24.89
CA GLU A 39 12.43 -1.80 -24.99
C GLU A 39 13.79 -1.84 -24.27
N SER A 40 14.36 -0.68 -23.92
CA SER A 40 15.66 -0.58 -23.27
C SER A 40 15.60 0.17 -21.93
N VAL A 41 16.31 -0.40 -20.96
CA VAL A 41 16.52 0.15 -19.62
C VAL A 41 18.01 0.07 -19.33
N GLU A 42 18.60 1.22 -19.02
CA GLU A 42 19.98 1.32 -18.56
C GLU A 42 20.01 1.31 -17.03
N ILE A 43 21.02 0.64 -16.45
CA ILE A 43 21.24 0.59 -15.01
C ILE A 43 22.41 1.51 -14.70
N VAL A 44 22.12 2.62 -14.03
CA VAL A 44 23.12 3.60 -13.58
C VAL A 44 23.38 3.36 -12.09
N ARG A 45 24.64 3.31 -11.69
CA ARG A 45 25.03 3.32 -10.28
C ARG A 45 25.33 4.74 -9.85
N ASP A 46 24.59 5.23 -8.86
CA ASP A 46 24.84 6.51 -8.23
C ASP A 46 25.95 6.31 -7.19
N ASP A 47 27.20 6.33 -7.63
CA ASP A 47 28.36 6.09 -6.75
C ASP A 47 28.55 7.18 -5.68
N GLU A 48 27.92 8.35 -5.85
CA GLU A 48 28.12 9.51 -4.97
C GLU A 48 27.10 9.61 -3.81
N ASP A 49 25.87 9.07 -3.97
CA ASP A 49 24.79 9.24 -2.97
C ASP A 49 24.63 8.06 -1.99
N ALA A 50 25.09 6.86 -2.37
CA ALA A 50 24.89 5.65 -1.58
C ALA A 50 25.71 5.65 -0.27
N ILE A 51 26.90 6.24 -0.28
CA ILE A 51 27.80 6.25 0.89
C ILE A 51 27.29 7.20 1.98
N GLY A 52 26.63 8.30 1.61
CA GLY A 52 26.17 9.33 2.55
C GLY A 52 24.90 8.95 3.33
N THR A 53 24.04 8.12 2.74
CA THR A 53 22.73 7.79 3.32
C THR A 53 22.79 6.60 4.27
N VAL A 54 23.58 5.57 3.95
CA VAL A 54 23.78 4.38 4.80
C VAL A 54 24.58 4.72 6.06
N LYS A 55 25.53 5.66 6.00
CA LYS A 55 26.25 6.14 7.19
C LYS A 55 25.32 6.83 8.19
N ARG A 56 24.38 7.65 7.72
CA ARG A 56 23.43 8.38 8.58
C ARG A 56 22.43 7.46 9.28
N SER A 57 21.91 6.42 8.60
CA SER A 57 21.01 5.45 9.22
C SER A 57 21.75 4.53 10.20
N ARG A 58 23.00 4.12 9.90
CA ARG A 58 23.80 3.30 10.84
C ARG A 58 24.21 4.07 12.10
N GLU A 59 24.56 5.35 11.99
CA GLU A 59 24.84 6.18 13.17
C GLU A 59 23.59 6.45 14.02
N ALA A 60 22.42 6.67 13.37
CA ALA A 60 21.17 6.83 14.08
C ALA A 60 20.78 5.57 14.87
N VAL A 61 20.92 4.39 14.26
CA VAL A 61 20.68 3.11 14.94
C VAL A 61 21.69 2.89 16.08
N LYS A 62 22.98 3.21 15.86
CA LYS A 62 24.02 3.07 16.90
C LYS A 62 23.76 3.98 18.12
N ARG A 63 23.19 5.18 17.91
CA ARG A 63 22.76 6.08 19.00
C ARG A 63 21.57 5.51 19.79
N GLN A 64 20.64 4.82 19.12
CA GLN A 64 19.52 4.18 19.81
C GLN A 64 19.98 3.02 20.70
N PHE A 65 20.90 2.18 20.25
CA PHE A 65 21.43 1.09 21.08
C PHE A 65 22.30 1.57 22.24
N LYS A 66 23.11 2.63 22.05
CA LYS A 66 23.93 3.18 23.15
C LYS A 66 23.09 3.77 24.28
N ALA A 67 21.92 4.35 23.96
CA ALA A 67 21.00 4.86 24.97
C ALA A 67 20.42 3.74 25.85
N VAL A 68 20.20 2.55 25.30
CA VAL A 68 19.70 1.38 26.05
C VAL A 68 20.78 0.80 26.97
N GLU A 69 22.04 0.73 26.52
CA GLU A 69 23.15 0.21 27.34
C GLU A 69 23.55 1.15 28.50
N GLU A 70 23.32 2.46 28.37
CA GLU A 70 23.60 3.41 29.46
C GLU A 70 22.57 3.32 30.59
N ASP A 71 21.30 2.98 30.30
CA ASP A 71 20.26 2.72 31.31
C ASP A 71 20.52 1.41 32.11
N GLU A 72 21.29 0.47 31.57
CA GLU A 72 21.56 -0.82 32.24
C GLU A 72 22.73 -0.74 33.26
N LYS A 73 23.55 0.32 33.21
CA LYS A 73 24.71 0.49 34.10
C LYS A 73 24.45 1.28 35.37
N ASP A 74 23.33 2.02 35.46
CA ASP A 74 22.90 2.67 36.69
C ASP A 74 22.16 1.65 37.56
N GLY A 75 22.93 0.75 38.16
CA GLY A 75 22.47 -0.39 38.96
C GLY A 75 21.49 -0.05 40.09
N ARG A 76 20.20 -0.05 39.77
CA ARG A 76 19.12 -0.04 40.75
C ARG A 76 17.85 -0.69 40.21
N MET A 77 17.90 -2.00 40.00
CA MET A 77 16.69 -2.83 40.03
C MET A 77 16.90 -3.98 41.01
N ASP A 78 16.44 -3.74 42.23
CA ASP A 78 16.22 -4.74 43.26
C ASP A 78 14.97 -5.53 42.87
N TRP A 79 15.14 -6.78 42.42
CA TRP A 79 14.06 -7.67 42.00
C TRP A 79 13.40 -8.41 43.18
N THR A 80 13.35 -7.81 44.36
CA THR A 80 12.69 -8.38 45.55
C THR A 80 11.53 -7.52 46.07
N VAL A 81 10.46 -7.43 45.28
CA VAL A 81 9.13 -6.99 45.73
C VAL A 81 8.15 -8.04 45.19
N ARG A 82 7.81 -9.08 45.97
CA ARG A 82 6.78 -9.13 47.03
C ARG A 82 5.37 -9.10 46.40
N ASP A 83 4.84 -10.30 46.16
CA ASP A 83 3.58 -10.65 45.49
C ASP A 83 2.26 -10.20 46.19
N GLU A 84 2.23 -9.12 46.99
CA GLU A 84 1.07 -8.83 47.86
C GLU A 84 0.35 -7.48 47.67
N GLU A 85 0.72 -6.65 46.69
CA GLU A 85 -0.03 -5.40 46.39
C GLU A 85 -0.23 -5.21 44.88
N ILE A 86 -0.87 -6.17 44.22
CA ILE A 86 -1.39 -6.03 42.85
C ILE A 86 -2.89 -5.76 42.95
N ASP A 87 -3.28 -4.52 43.25
CA ASP A 87 -4.67 -4.07 43.03
C ASP A 87 -4.84 -2.53 42.92
N GLN A 88 -3.77 -1.72 42.93
CA GLN A 88 -3.90 -0.24 42.86
C GLN A 88 -2.91 0.53 41.96
N GLU A 89 -2.04 -0.10 41.16
CA GLU A 89 -1.06 0.62 40.31
C GLU A 89 -1.13 0.27 38.80
N GLU A 90 -2.29 -0.14 38.27
CA GLU A 90 -2.49 -0.26 36.81
C GLU A 90 -2.78 1.09 36.10
N GLU A 91 -2.68 2.22 36.80
CA GLU A 91 -3.12 3.52 36.28
C GLU A 91 -2.00 4.53 35.98
N GLU A 92 -0.74 4.13 35.70
CA GLU A 92 0.29 5.15 35.37
C GLU A 92 1.41 4.73 34.40
N VAL A 93 1.17 3.77 33.50
CA VAL A 93 2.14 3.37 32.45
C VAL A 93 1.63 3.61 31.02
N GLU A 94 1.01 4.76 30.75
CA GLU A 94 0.68 5.24 29.38
C GLU A 94 1.54 6.44 28.94
N GLY A 95 2.74 6.56 29.50
CA GLY A 95 3.46 7.83 29.52
C GLY A 95 4.54 8.05 28.47
N ARG A 96 4.77 7.23 27.43
CA ARG A 96 5.91 7.52 26.51
C ARG A 96 6.00 6.77 25.17
N GLN A 97 4.90 6.52 24.45
CA GLN A 97 4.99 6.13 23.03
C GLN A 97 3.95 6.88 22.18
N HIS A 98 4.36 7.31 20.99
CA HIS A 98 3.53 7.86 19.90
C HIS A 98 3.13 9.36 19.93
N LYS A 99 4.11 10.26 19.76
CA LYS A 99 3.87 11.59 19.16
C LYS A 99 4.19 11.61 17.65
N ARG A 100 3.61 10.67 16.91
CA ARG A 100 3.19 10.94 15.53
C ARG A 100 1.67 10.88 15.58
N ALA A 101 1.05 12.02 15.86
CA ALA A 101 -0.37 12.20 15.63
C ALA A 101 -0.62 11.84 14.16
N LYS A 102 -1.03 10.58 13.91
CA LYS A 102 -1.65 10.18 12.65
C LYS A 102 -2.86 11.09 12.58
N LYS A 103 -2.75 12.17 11.80
CA LYS A 103 -3.88 12.97 11.40
C LYS A 103 -4.75 12.03 10.58
N THR A 104 -5.63 11.29 11.26
CA THR A 104 -6.71 10.52 10.68
C THR A 104 -7.57 11.56 10.00
N ARG A 105 -7.28 11.80 8.71
CA ARG A 105 -8.16 12.58 7.86
C ARG A 105 -9.50 11.85 7.87
N GLU A 106 -10.49 12.50 8.45
CA GLU A 106 -11.86 12.03 8.49
C GLU A 106 -12.35 11.97 7.03
N ASN A 107 -12.33 10.77 6.45
CA ASN A 107 -12.94 10.50 5.15
C ASN A 107 -14.46 10.34 5.34
N VAL A 108 -15.11 11.36 5.90
CA VAL A 108 -16.53 11.34 6.17
C VAL A 108 -17.25 11.93 4.97
N SER A 109 -18.05 11.12 4.30
CA SER A 109 -18.98 11.57 3.28
C SER A 109 -20.02 12.50 3.91
N THR A 110 -20.42 13.55 3.17
CA THR A 110 -21.56 14.41 3.54
C THR A 110 -22.91 13.73 3.29
N THR A 111 -22.94 12.66 2.49
CA THR A 111 -24.15 11.92 2.12
C THR A 111 -24.13 10.50 2.66
N VAL A 112 -25.26 10.02 3.18
CA VAL A 112 -25.45 8.62 3.57
C VAL A 112 -25.33 7.72 2.35
N MET A 113 -24.47 6.71 2.43
CA MET A 113 -24.29 5.69 1.39
C MET A 113 -25.10 4.46 1.77
N HIS A 114 -26.14 4.16 0.99
CA HIS A 114 -26.94 2.95 1.13
C HIS A 114 -26.39 1.84 0.22
N CYS A 115 -26.30 0.62 0.75
CA CYS A 115 -25.87 -0.53 -0.06
C CYS A 115 -26.85 -0.80 -1.21
N VAL A 116 -26.32 -0.99 -2.41
CA VAL A 116 -27.14 -1.28 -3.61
C VAL A 116 -27.70 -2.69 -3.67
N LYS A 117 -27.24 -3.59 -2.79
CA LYS A 117 -27.67 -5.00 -2.74
C LYS A 117 -28.48 -5.34 -1.48
N CYS A 118 -28.41 -4.53 -0.44
CA CYS A 118 -29.22 -4.74 0.75
C CYS A 118 -29.67 -3.40 1.35
N ASP A 119 -30.92 -3.35 1.79
CA ASP A 119 -31.51 -2.12 2.35
C ASP A 119 -31.13 -1.89 3.82
N LYS A 120 -30.36 -2.80 4.42
CA LYS A 120 -30.04 -2.80 5.86
C LYS A 120 -28.76 -2.06 6.21
N PHE A 121 -27.91 -1.78 5.23
CA PHE A 121 -26.60 -1.19 5.48
C PHE A 121 -26.55 0.25 4.97
N GLU A 122 -26.22 1.16 5.88
CA GLU A 122 -26.00 2.57 5.62
C GLU A 122 -24.74 3.05 6.35
N THR A 123 -23.96 3.92 5.70
CA THR A 123 -22.74 4.47 6.31
C THR A 123 -22.35 5.79 5.66
N TYR A 124 -21.53 6.57 6.36
CA TYR A 124 -20.89 7.78 5.85
C TYR A 124 -19.42 7.54 5.46
N ASP A 125 -18.85 6.38 5.75
CA ASP A 125 -17.46 6.07 5.43
C ASP A 125 -17.35 5.18 4.19
N VAL A 126 -16.60 5.68 3.19
CA VAL A 126 -16.33 4.97 1.93
C VAL A 126 -15.59 3.66 2.21
N ILE A 127 -14.69 3.62 3.20
CA ILE A 127 -13.93 2.42 3.57
C ILE A 127 -14.88 1.37 4.15
N ALA A 128 -15.76 1.77 5.07
CA ALA A 128 -16.79 0.89 5.63
C ALA A 128 -17.72 0.35 4.54
N TYR A 129 -18.13 1.20 3.58
CA TYR A 129 -18.97 0.80 2.45
C TYR A 129 -18.29 -0.25 1.55
N ILE A 130 -17.02 -0.03 1.19
CA ILE A 130 -16.25 -0.99 0.39
C ILE A 130 -16.04 -2.30 1.17
N GLY A 131 -15.74 -2.21 2.47
CA GLY A 131 -15.62 -3.36 3.36
C GLY A 131 -16.91 -4.18 3.41
N HIS A 132 -18.06 -3.51 3.51
CA HIS A 132 -19.38 -4.15 3.49
C HIS A 132 -19.63 -4.89 2.17
N LEU A 133 -19.42 -4.25 1.02
CA LEU A 133 -19.57 -4.91 -0.30
C LEU A 133 -18.69 -6.16 -0.42
N SER A 134 -17.45 -6.10 0.07
CA SER A 134 -16.53 -7.24 0.00
C SER A 134 -16.93 -8.38 0.94
N THR A 135 -17.40 -8.07 2.15
CA THR A 135 -17.67 -9.07 3.20
C THR A 135 -19.07 -9.67 3.08
N ALA A 136 -20.09 -8.84 2.93
CA ALA A 136 -21.48 -9.27 2.87
C ALA A 136 -21.88 -9.80 1.48
N HIS A 137 -21.30 -9.22 0.42
CA HIS A 137 -21.73 -9.49 -0.96
C HIS A 137 -20.63 -10.08 -1.86
N ARG A 138 -19.40 -10.24 -1.34
CA ARG A 138 -18.24 -10.75 -2.10
C ARG A 138 -18.04 -10.04 -3.44
N MET A 139 -18.31 -8.74 -3.48
CA MET A 139 -18.23 -7.92 -4.69
C MET A 139 -17.38 -6.68 -4.50
N THR A 140 -16.86 -6.18 -5.62
CA THR A 140 -16.16 -4.90 -5.69
C THR A 140 -17.16 -3.80 -6.09
N PRO A 141 -16.87 -2.51 -5.79
CA PRO A 141 -17.71 -1.39 -6.24
C PRO A 141 -18.02 -1.43 -7.75
N ARG A 142 -17.02 -1.77 -8.58
CA ARG A 142 -17.21 -1.97 -10.03
C ARG A 142 -18.26 -3.03 -10.36
N LYS A 143 -18.22 -4.20 -9.71
CA LYS A 143 -19.22 -5.26 -9.92
C LYS A 143 -20.60 -4.87 -9.39
N ALA A 144 -20.64 -3.96 -8.43
CA ALA A 144 -21.89 -3.44 -7.89
C ALA A 144 -22.49 -2.31 -8.75
N GLY A 145 -21.82 -1.87 -9.82
CA GLY A 145 -22.26 -0.72 -10.62
C GLY A 145 -22.17 0.59 -9.83
N VAL A 146 -21.17 0.73 -8.97
CA VAL A 146 -21.00 1.89 -8.08
C VAL A 146 -19.72 2.63 -8.39
N SER A 147 -19.82 3.94 -8.57
CA SER A 147 -18.71 4.87 -8.69
C SER A 147 -18.74 5.94 -7.59
N PHE A 148 -17.55 6.41 -7.20
CA PHE A 148 -17.36 7.43 -6.17
C PHE A 148 -16.97 8.74 -6.82
N HIS A 149 -17.75 9.79 -6.62
CA HIS A 149 -17.48 11.13 -7.15
C HIS A 149 -16.87 11.99 -6.04
N CYS A 150 -15.60 12.41 -6.17
CA CYS A 150 -15.03 13.43 -5.28
C CYS A 150 -15.58 14.81 -5.68
N ALA A 151 -15.75 15.72 -4.71
CA ALA A 151 -16.10 17.12 -4.97
C ALA A 151 -15.19 17.85 -5.99
N CYS A 152 -13.98 17.35 -6.23
CA CYS A 152 -13.10 17.87 -7.28
C CYS A 152 -13.51 17.48 -8.71
N GLY A 153 -14.61 16.76 -8.90
CA GLY A 153 -15.13 16.31 -10.20
C GLY A 153 -14.52 14.99 -10.70
N HIS A 154 -13.57 14.41 -9.98
CA HIS A 154 -13.01 13.11 -10.34
C HIS A 154 -13.92 11.97 -9.91
N VAL A 155 -14.18 11.07 -10.86
CA VAL A 155 -14.87 9.79 -10.64
C VAL A 155 -13.83 8.71 -10.39
N CYS A 156 -13.97 7.99 -9.29
CA CYS A 156 -13.10 6.89 -8.90
C CYS A 156 -13.92 5.61 -8.70
N ARG A 157 -13.46 4.52 -9.31
CA ARG A 157 -14.05 3.18 -9.14
C ARG A 157 -13.37 2.34 -8.06
N SER A 158 -12.26 2.85 -7.52
CA SER A 158 -11.49 2.26 -6.42
C SER A 158 -11.16 3.33 -5.39
N ASN A 159 -10.80 2.92 -4.16
CA ASN A 159 -10.29 3.81 -3.11
C ASN A 159 -8.90 4.41 -3.45
N SER A 160 -8.51 4.41 -4.72
CA SER A 160 -7.24 4.95 -5.19
C SER A 160 -7.21 6.47 -5.18
N HIS A 161 -8.34 7.16 -4.97
CA HIS A 161 -8.35 8.62 -4.97
C HIS A 161 -7.46 9.22 -3.86
N ALA A 162 -7.30 8.52 -2.73
CA ALA A 162 -6.45 8.97 -1.62
C ALA A 162 -4.97 9.15 -2.03
N SER A 163 -4.48 8.45 -3.05
CA SER A 163 -3.08 8.58 -3.49
C SER A 163 -2.82 9.82 -4.35
N HIS A 164 -3.87 10.44 -4.92
CA HIS A 164 -3.71 11.58 -5.82
C HIS A 164 -3.35 12.89 -5.12
N GLY A 165 -3.37 12.95 -3.77
CA GLY A 165 -2.86 14.05 -2.95
C GLY A 165 -3.53 15.42 -3.12
N LYS A 166 -4.31 15.62 -4.20
CA LYS A 166 -4.89 16.90 -4.64
C LYS A 166 -6.38 17.04 -4.32
N CYS A 167 -7.12 15.93 -4.15
CA CYS A 167 -8.49 15.96 -3.62
C CYS A 167 -8.38 15.83 -2.10
N GLY A 168 -8.78 16.87 -1.36
CA GLY A 168 -8.75 16.87 0.12
C GLY A 168 -9.76 15.93 0.78
N ASN A 169 -10.34 14.97 0.04
CA ASN A 169 -11.38 14.03 0.49
C ASN A 169 -12.59 14.70 1.17
N VAL A 170 -12.90 15.96 0.82
CA VAL A 170 -13.85 16.77 1.61
C VAL A 170 -15.30 16.31 1.43
N SER A 171 -15.63 15.67 0.31
CA SER A 171 -16.92 15.00 0.13
C SER A 171 -16.85 14.01 -1.01
N VAL A 172 -17.39 12.81 -0.79
CA VAL A 172 -17.52 11.75 -1.79
C VAL A 172 -19.00 11.39 -1.89
N THR A 173 -19.57 11.45 -3.08
CA THR A 173 -20.93 10.97 -3.33
C THR A 173 -20.88 9.64 -4.07
N VAL A 174 -21.76 8.70 -3.68
CA VAL A 174 -21.93 7.43 -4.37
C VAL A 174 -22.96 7.61 -5.48
N VAL A 175 -22.54 7.35 -6.71
CA VAL A 175 -23.42 7.36 -7.89
C VAL A 175 -23.54 5.92 -8.38
N ARG A 176 -24.78 5.51 -8.70
CA ARG A 176 -25.00 4.25 -9.42
C ARG A 176 -24.67 4.55 -10.88
N ASP A 177 -23.72 3.80 -11.42
CA ASP A 177 -23.52 3.78 -12.85
C ASP A 177 -24.85 3.23 -13.41
N GLU A 178 -25.69 4.11 -13.97
CA GLU A 178 -26.80 3.67 -14.80
C GLU A 178 -26.19 2.70 -15.79
N GLU A 179 -26.73 1.48 -15.89
CA GLU A 179 -26.18 0.39 -16.67
C GLU A 179 -25.97 0.87 -18.12
N GLU A 180 -24.81 1.47 -18.39
CA GLU A 180 -24.27 1.63 -19.73
C GLU A 180 -23.96 0.20 -20.16
N ASN A 181 -25.01 -0.42 -20.69
CA ASN A 181 -25.12 -1.61 -21.48
C ASN A 181 -23.74 -2.22 -21.78
N MET A 182 -23.23 -3.07 -20.89
CA MET A 182 -21.99 -3.86 -21.07
C MET A 182 -22.25 -4.99 -22.08
N GLU A 183 -22.78 -4.66 -23.25
CA GLU A 183 -22.88 -5.57 -24.41
C GLU A 183 -21.54 -5.73 -25.15
N GLU A 184 -20.52 -4.92 -24.82
CA GLU A 184 -19.19 -5.05 -25.43
C GLU A 184 -18.21 -5.84 -24.53
N GLU A 185 -17.53 -6.79 -25.16
CA GLU A 185 -16.39 -7.58 -24.67
C GLU A 185 -16.66 -8.96 -24.04
N ALA A 186 -17.69 -9.67 -24.51
CA ALA A 186 -17.58 -11.13 -24.68
C ALA A 186 -16.77 -11.47 -25.95
N GLY A 187 -15.63 -10.79 -26.15
CA GLY A 187 -14.64 -11.10 -27.16
C GLY A 187 -13.99 -12.42 -26.83
N GLU A 188 -14.61 -13.48 -27.33
CA GLU A 188 -14.19 -14.85 -27.45
C GLU A 188 -12.68 -14.92 -27.76
N LYS A 189 -11.85 -15.06 -26.72
CA LYS A 189 -10.48 -15.53 -26.88
C LYS A 189 -10.56 -17.01 -27.22
N GLN A 190 -10.79 -17.31 -28.49
CA GLN A 190 -10.48 -18.61 -29.07
C GLN A 190 -8.99 -18.84 -28.85
N HIS A 191 -8.69 -19.61 -27.81
CA HIS A 191 -7.37 -20.19 -27.59
C HIS A 191 -7.27 -21.32 -28.62
N GLU A 192 -6.67 -21.05 -29.78
CA GLU A 192 -6.25 -22.11 -30.69
C GLU A 192 -5.25 -22.99 -29.93
N GLU A 193 -5.70 -24.17 -29.52
CA GLU A 193 -4.83 -25.26 -29.11
C GLU A 193 -4.01 -25.67 -30.34
N GLY A 194 -2.75 -25.24 -30.37
CA GLY A 194 -1.79 -25.72 -31.35
C GLY A 194 -1.58 -27.23 -31.19
N GLU A 195 -2.12 -28.01 -32.13
CA GLU A 195 -1.78 -29.42 -32.33
C GLU A 195 -0.29 -29.56 -32.69
N ASP A 196 0.54 -29.89 -31.69
CA ASP A 196 1.89 -30.41 -31.92
C ASP A 196 1.81 -31.82 -32.55
N THR A 197 1.79 -31.86 -33.88
CA THR A 197 1.96 -33.07 -34.66
C THR A 197 3.44 -33.50 -34.65
N VAL A 198 3.80 -34.36 -33.69
CA VAL A 198 5.11 -35.02 -33.69
C VAL A 198 5.10 -36.17 -34.69
N ALA A 199 5.84 -36.01 -35.79
CA ALA A 199 6.01 -37.04 -36.82
C ALA A 199 6.76 -38.28 -36.29
N PRO A 200 6.41 -39.50 -36.71
CA PRO A 200 7.14 -40.71 -36.36
C PRO A 200 8.47 -40.79 -37.14
N ALA A 201 9.57 -40.96 -36.42
CA ALA A 201 10.87 -41.25 -37.00
C ALA A 201 10.89 -42.66 -37.58
N MET A 202 11.14 -42.77 -38.88
CA MET A 202 11.57 -44.01 -39.53
C MET A 202 13.09 -44.02 -39.62
N GLN A 203 13.74 -44.93 -38.91
CA GLN A 203 14.87 -45.77 -39.37
C GLN A 203 15.32 -46.72 -38.26
#